data_AF-A0A7H0Y2W0-F1
#
_entry.id   AF-A0A7H0Y2W0-F1
#
_cell.length_a   1.000
_cell.length_b   1.000
_cell.length_c   1.000
_cell.angle_alpha   90.00
_cell.angle_beta   90.00
_cell.angle_gamma   90.00
#
_symmetry.space_group_name_H-M   'P 1'
#
loop_
_entity.id
_entity.type
_entity.pdbx_description
1 polymer ?
#
loop_
_entity_poly.entity_id
_entity_poly.type
_entity_poly.pdbx_seq_one_letter_code
_entity_poly.pdbx_strand_id
1 'polypeptide(L)' 'MKKGIKISGTIFAAEGNVDHDEFIDKFIEFVEANGWEFGGGSKKIDEEGNDIKE' A
#
# COMPACT_ATOMS: atom_id res chain seq x y z
N MET A 1 -3.26 -18.72 18.41
CA MET A 1 -3.01 -17.26 18.37
C MET A 1 -2.33 -16.93 17.05
N LYS A 2 -2.92 -16.11 16.18
CA LYS A 2 -2.29 -15.72 14.90
C LYS A 2 -1.15 -14.72 15.19
N LYS A 3 -0.03 -14.85 14.49
CA LYS A 3 1.06 -13.85 14.44
C LYS A 3 0.88 -13.02 13.18
N GLY A 4 1.14 -11.71 13.25
CA GLY A 4 1.01 -10.80 12.11
C GLY A 4 2.20 -9.86 12.01
N ILE A 5 2.34 -9.19 10.87
CA ILE A 5 3.36 -8.18 10.61
C ILE A 5 2.65 -6.83 10.47
N LYS A 6 3.12 -5.82 11.22
CA LYS A 6 2.65 -4.44 11.07
C LYS A 6 3.54 -3.72 10.06
N ILE A 7 2.92 -3.11 9.06
CA ILE A 7 3.61 -2.29 8.04
C ILE A 7 3.40 -0.82 8.38
N SER A 8 4.47 -0.02 8.28
CA SER A 8 4.46 1.43 8.46
C SER A 8 5.49 2.04 7.51
N GLY A 9 5.07 2.96 6.64
CA GLY A 9 5.94 3.61 5.66
C GLY A 9 5.14 4.16 4.48
N THR A 10 5.86 4.79 3.57
CA THR A 10 5.31 5.38 2.34
C THR A 10 6.09 4.85 1.14
N ILE A 11 5.39 4.66 0.03
CA ILE A 11 5.98 4.23 -1.24
C ILE A 11 5.86 5.40 -2.21
N PHE A 12 6.96 5.73 -2.87
CA PHE A 12 7.03 6.70 -3.94
C PHE A 12 7.57 6.01 -5.19
N ALA A 13 7.12 6.46 -6.36
CA ALA A 13 7.71 6.03 -7.62
C ALA A 13 9.14 6.57 -7.70
N ALA A 14 10.10 5.72 -8.06
CA ALA A 14 11.45 6.18 -8.38
C ALA A 14 11.46 7.05 -9.66
N GLU A 15 10.56 6.73 -10.60
CA GLU A 15 10.32 7.49 -11.82
C GLU A 15 8.81 7.48 -12.13
N GLY A 16 8.25 8.62 -12.55
CA GLY A 16 6.84 8.73 -12.90
C GLY A 16 5.91 8.89 -11.70
N ASN A 17 4.76 8.21 -11.72
CA ASN A 17 3.75 8.27 -10.67
C ASN A 17 3.35 6.86 -10.22
N VAL A 18 2.92 6.71 -8.97
CA VAL A 18 2.25 5.50 -8.49
C VAL A 18 0.75 5.76 -8.53
N ASP A 19 0.06 5.03 -9.38
CA ASP A 19 -1.39 4.96 -9.30
C ASP A 19 -1.80 4.20 -8.04
N HIS A 20 -2.71 4.78 -7.26
CA HIS A 20 -3.05 4.25 -5.94
C HIS A 20 -3.79 2.92 -6.06
N ASP A 21 -4.76 2.83 -6.98
CA ASP A 21 -5.60 1.65 -7.13
C ASP A 21 -4.80 0.50 -7.77
N GLU A 22 -4.00 0.78 -8.80
CA GLU A 22 -3.08 -0.20 -9.39
C GLU A 22 -2.09 -0.76 -8.36
N PHE A 23 -1.55 0.11 -7.49
CA PHE A 23 -0.66 -0.32 -6.42
C PHE A 23 -1.36 -1.24 -5.42
N ILE A 24 -2.55 -0.87 -4.98
CA ILE A 24 -3.28 -1.64 -3.97
C ILE A 24 -3.71 -2.99 -4.50
N ASP A 25 -4.18 -3.06 -5.75
CA ASP A 25 -4.50 -4.33 -6.40
C ASP A 25 -3.28 -5.26 -6.43
N LYS A 26 -2.13 -4.77 -6.93
CA LYS A 26 -0.88 -5.55 -6.97
C LYS A 26 -0.39 -5.95 -5.58
N PHE A 27 -0.53 -5.09 -4.59
CA PHE A 27 -0.12 -5.37 -3.22
C PHE A 27 -0.99 -6.47 -2.59
N ILE A 28 -2.31 -6.41 -2.77
CA ILE A 28 -3.25 -7.43 -2.30
C ILE A 28 -2.96 -8.77 -3.00
N GLU A 29 -2.80 -8.76 -4.33
CA GLU A 29 -2.46 -9.96 -5.11
C GLU A 29 -1.17 -10.62 -4.58
N PHE A 30 -0.12 -9.84 -4.30
CA PHE A 30 1.11 -10.34 -3.72
C PHE A 30 0.90 -11.01 -2.35
N VAL A 31 0.09 -10.40 -1.48
CA VAL A 31 -0.20 -10.93 -0.14
C VAL A 31 -0.99 -12.24 -0.24
N GLU A 32 -2.04 -12.26 -1.06
CA GLU A 32 -2.91 -13.43 -1.23
C GLU A 32 -2.20 -14.59 -1.93
N ALA A 33 -1.32 -14.32 -2.90
CA ALA A 33 -0.52 -15.34 -3.58
C ALA A 33 0.42 -16.11 -2.62
N ASN A 34 0.72 -15.54 -1.45
CA ASN A 34 1.50 -16.19 -0.39
C ASN A 34 0.62 -16.82 0.72
N GLY A 35 -0.70 -16.88 0.52
CA GLY A 35 -1.65 -17.43 1.49
C GLY A 35 -1.83 -16.55 2.74
N TRP A 36 -1.58 -15.25 2.62
CA TRP A 36 -1.76 -14.27 3.69
C TRP A 36 -3.00 -13.42 3.46
N GLU A 37 -3.38 -12.64 4.47
CA GLU A 37 -4.52 -11.72 4.42
C GLU A 37 -4.03 -10.34 4.83
N PHE A 38 -4.39 -9.30 4.08
CA PHE A 38 -4.13 -7.92 4.46
C PHE A 38 -5.39 -7.29 5.06
N GLY A 39 -5.26 -6.70 6.25
CA GLY A 39 -6.34 -5.94 6.89
C GLY A 39 -5.85 -4.54 7.22
N GLY A 40 -6.50 -3.52 6.66
CA GLY A 40 -6.12 -2.12 6.85
C GLY A 40 -6.70 -1.20 5.78
N GLY A 41 -6.06 -0.04 5.61
CA GLY A 41 -6.37 0.92 4.56
C GLY A 41 -5.11 1.62 4.09
N SER A 42 -5.18 2.17 2.89
CA SER A 42 -4.15 2.98 2.26
C SER A 42 -4.71 4.37 1.93
N LYS A 43 -3.81 5.31 1.70
CA LYS A 43 -4.15 6.66 1.27
C LYS A 43 -3.05 7.20 0.37
N LYS A 44 -3.43 8.06 -0.57
CA LYS A 44 -2.51 8.79 -1.44
C LYS A 44 -1.98 10.00 -0.68
N ILE A 45 -0.65 10.16 -0.65
CA ILE A 45 0.01 11.29 0.01
C ILE A 45 1.09 11.91 -0.90
N ASP A 46 1.43 13.17 -0.64
CA ASP A 46 2.58 13.83 -1.25
C ASP A 46 3.88 13.54 -0.47
N GLU A 47 5.01 14.09 -0.96
CA GLU A 47 6.33 13.92 -0.33
C GLU A 47 6.43 14.57 1.05
N GLU A 48 5.55 15.53 1.36
CA GLU A 48 5.47 16.19 2.68
C GLU A 48 4.57 15.40 3.65
N GLY A 49 3.90 14.34 3.17
CA GLY A 49 3.03 13.48 3.97
C GLY A 49 1.59 13.96 4.07
N ASN A 50 1.19 14.95 3.27
CA ASN A 50 -0.18 15.45 3.24
C ASN A 50 -1.08 14.57 2.37
N ASP A 51 -2.35 14.45 2.75
CA ASP A 51 -3.33 13.68 1.98
C ASP A 51 -3.64 14.36 0.65
N ILE A 52 -3.52 13.60 -0.45
CA ILE A 52 -3.94 14.03 -1.78
C ILE A 52 -5.39 13.58 -1.98
N LYS A 53 -6.29 14.53 -2.21
CA LYS A 53 -7.67 14.24 -2.63
C LYS A 53 -7.71 14.18 -4.15
N GLU A 54 -8.26 13.10 -4.70
CA GLU A 54 -8.71 13.06 -6.09
C GLU A 54 -10.04 13.79 -6.28
#